data_AF-A0A7J5D1Y7-F1
#
_entry.id   AF-A0A7J5D1Y7-F1
#
_cell.length_a   1.000
_cell.length_b   1.000
_cell.length_c   1.000
_cell.angle_alpha   90.00
_cell.angle_beta   90.00
_cell.angle_gamma   90.00
#
_symmetry.space_group_name_H-M   'P 1'
#
loop_
_entity.id
_entity.type
_entity.pdbx_description
1 polymer ?
#
loop_
_entity_poly.entity_id
_entity_poly.type
_entity_poly.pdbx_seq_one_letter_code
_entity_poly.pdbx_strand_id
1 'polypeptide(L)'
;MLLYAAFRAVLQLAYLRPSIYIQRVLWNYPWQLLTDVPRGRNKHPRVQEDEMWLELPNPEEPGERIPLLFLSSMRTFWWMRRFGTARTKPELKAEIEPLWFAGDPRFVAVIAASGRKGKAPKRLHLLYQRTATGHRGVEPTDWNASPAALERARRSGAHVPDAVRPHSHPH
;
A
#
# COMPACT_ATOMS: atom_id res chain seq x y z
N MET A 1 37.10 -0.48 -4.81
CA MET A 1 36.30 0.78 -4.67
C MET A 1 35.30 0.99 -5.81
N LEU A 2 35.70 0.87 -7.10
CA LEU A 2 34.79 1.00 -8.25
C LEU A 2 33.63 -0.03 -8.30
N LEU A 3 33.89 -1.31 -8.00
CA LEU A 3 32.84 -2.35 -7.93
C LEU A 3 31.77 -2.06 -6.86
N TYR A 4 32.19 -1.54 -5.70
CA TYR A 4 31.26 -1.17 -4.63
C TYR A 4 30.43 0.07 -4.98
N ALA A 5 31.04 1.05 -5.65
CA ALA A 5 30.34 2.23 -6.15
C ALA A 5 29.33 1.87 -7.25
N ALA A 6 29.71 1.03 -8.22
CA ALA A 6 28.82 0.53 -9.27
C ALA A 6 27.65 -0.27 -8.68
N PHE A 7 27.91 -1.15 -7.71
CA PHE A 7 26.87 -1.88 -6.98
C PHE A 7 25.88 -0.92 -6.28
N ARG A 8 26.39 0.13 -5.62
CA ARG A 8 25.53 1.16 -5.00
C ARG A 8 24.75 1.98 -6.02
N ALA A 9 25.32 2.29 -7.18
CA ALA A 9 24.65 3.00 -8.26
C ALA A 9 23.50 2.17 -8.85
N VAL A 10 23.71 0.87 -9.09
CA VAL A 10 22.67 -0.06 -9.54
C VAL A 10 21.55 -0.17 -8.50
N LEU A 11 21.89 -0.28 -7.22
CA LEU A 11 20.89 -0.27 -6.14
C LEU A 11 20.10 1.05 -6.12
N GLN A 12 20.77 2.21 -6.24
CA GLN A 12 20.11 3.52 -6.32
C GLN A 12 19.16 3.61 -7.52
N LEU A 13 19.56 3.11 -8.68
CA LEU A 13 18.72 3.08 -9.88
C LEU A 13 17.48 2.20 -9.68
N ALA A 14 17.65 1.03 -9.04
CA ALA A 14 16.53 0.16 -8.68
C ALA A 14 15.54 0.84 -7.70
N TYR A 15 16.00 1.80 -6.88
CA TYR A 15 15.14 2.60 -6.01
C TYR A 15 14.41 3.75 -6.70
N LEU A 16 14.80 4.15 -7.93
CA LEU A 16 14.12 5.23 -8.65
C LEU A 16 12.70 4.83 -9.06
N ARG A 17 12.51 3.61 -9.57
CA ARG A 17 11.19 3.13 -10.03
C ARG A 17 10.13 3.24 -8.92
N PRO A 18 10.29 2.63 -7.73
CA PRO A 18 9.31 2.77 -6.64
C PRO A 18 9.11 4.22 -6.19
N SER A 19 10.15 5.06 -6.25
CA SER A 19 10.07 6.45 -5.83
C SER A 19 9.16 7.29 -6.74
N ILE A 20 9.21 7.04 -8.06
CA ILE A 20 8.31 7.68 -9.03
C ILE A 20 6.85 7.28 -8.75
N TYR A 21 6.59 5.99 -8.51
CA TYR A 21 5.25 5.52 -8.18
C TYR A 21 4.73 6.12 -6.87
N ILE A 22 5.56 6.15 -5.82
CA ILE A 22 5.21 6.81 -4.55
C ILE A 22 4.84 8.27 -4.82
N GLN A 23 5.67 9.01 -5.56
CA GLN A 23 5.39 10.42 -5.85
C GLN A 23 4.09 10.62 -6.64
N ARG A 24 3.80 9.76 -7.62
CA ARG A 24 2.53 9.80 -8.37
C ARG A 24 1.32 9.59 -7.47
N VAL A 25 1.39 8.66 -6.51
CA VAL A 25 0.32 8.46 -5.52
C VAL A 25 0.18 9.70 -4.64
N LEU A 26 1.28 10.24 -4.11
CA LEU A 26 1.24 11.42 -3.23
C LEU A 26 0.75 12.70 -3.92
N TRP A 27 0.85 12.79 -5.25
CA TRP A 27 0.27 13.88 -6.01
C TRP A 27 -1.25 13.77 -6.18
N ASN A 28 -1.81 12.57 -6.21
CA ASN A 28 -3.24 12.35 -6.43
C ASN A 28 -4.01 12.07 -5.12
N TYR A 29 -3.31 11.71 -4.05
CA TYR A 29 -3.91 11.37 -2.76
C TYR A 29 -3.21 12.13 -1.62
N PRO A 30 -3.95 12.94 -0.84
CA PRO A 30 -3.39 13.61 0.32
C PRO A 30 -3.05 12.62 1.44
N TRP A 31 -2.11 13.01 2.29
CA TRP A 31 -1.78 12.26 3.49
C TRP A 31 -2.93 12.25 4.50
N GLN A 32 -3.16 11.09 5.08
CA GLN A 32 -4.08 10.83 6.17
C GLN A 32 -3.32 10.17 7.32
N LEU A 33 -3.67 10.53 8.55
CA LEU A 33 -3.13 9.91 9.75
C LEU A 33 -4.14 8.89 10.27
N LEU A 34 -3.72 7.63 10.35
CA LEU A 34 -4.52 6.53 10.86
C LEU A 34 -3.91 6.02 12.17
N THR A 35 -4.76 5.83 13.17
CA THR A 35 -4.41 5.21 14.47
C THR A 35 -5.11 3.86 14.59
N ASP A 36 -4.54 2.96 15.39
CA ASP A 36 -5.14 1.64 15.71
C ASP A 36 -5.50 0.80 14.48
N VAL A 37 -4.66 0.86 13.44
CA VAL A 37 -4.91 0.16 12.18
C VAL A 37 -4.74 -1.35 12.37
N PRO A 38 -5.77 -2.18 12.08
CA PRO A 38 -5.66 -3.62 12.21
C PRO A 38 -4.58 -4.16 11.27
N ARG A 39 -3.76 -5.05 11.82
CA ARG A 39 -2.58 -5.58 11.16
C ARG A 39 -2.32 -7.00 11.60
N GLY A 40 -1.84 -7.81 10.67
CA GLY A 40 -1.51 -9.20 10.94
C GLY A 40 -0.41 -9.73 10.04
N ARG A 41 0.12 -10.88 10.45
CA ARG A 41 1.16 -11.63 9.73
C ARG A 41 0.75 -13.07 9.43
N ASN A 42 -0.50 -13.42 9.77
CA ASN A 42 -1.09 -14.73 9.56
C ASN A 42 -2.13 -14.62 8.44
N LYS A 43 -2.55 -15.77 7.89
CA LYS A 43 -3.65 -15.87 6.92
C LYS A 43 -4.82 -14.95 7.29
N HIS A 44 -5.09 -13.96 6.44
CA HIS A 44 -6.24 -13.10 6.61
C HIS A 44 -7.51 -13.86 6.19
N PRO A 45 -8.64 -13.81 6.91
CA PRO A 45 -9.84 -14.57 6.53
C PRO A 45 -10.36 -14.24 5.11
N ARG A 46 -10.05 -13.05 4.59
CA ARG A 46 -10.39 -12.62 3.20
C ARG A 46 -9.28 -12.85 2.17
N VAL A 47 -8.08 -13.28 2.58
CA VAL A 47 -6.94 -13.49 1.66
C VAL A 47 -6.30 -14.84 1.96
N GLN A 48 -6.23 -15.71 0.96
CA GLN A 48 -5.69 -17.07 1.13
C GLN A 48 -4.16 -17.11 1.33
N GLU A 49 -3.46 -16.00 1.12
CA GLU A 49 -2.00 -15.89 1.15
C GLU A 49 -1.48 -15.61 2.57
N ASP A 50 -0.39 -16.29 2.96
CA ASP A 50 0.31 -16.12 4.25
C ASP A 50 1.26 -14.91 4.24
N GLU A 51 0.76 -13.76 3.76
CA GLU A 51 1.52 -12.52 3.73
C GLU A 51 1.15 -11.58 4.89
N MET A 52 2.06 -10.64 5.17
CA MET A 52 1.78 -9.56 6.12
C MET A 52 0.72 -8.63 5.52
N TRP A 53 -0.28 -8.26 6.30
CA TRP A 53 -1.41 -7.47 5.83
C TRP A 53 -1.74 -6.32 6.79
N LEU A 54 -2.27 -5.26 6.22
CA LEU A 54 -2.81 -4.10 6.91
C LEU A 54 -4.21 -3.81 6.38
N GLU A 55 -5.18 -3.62 7.25
CA GLU A 55 -6.52 -3.20 6.87
C GLU A 55 -6.60 -1.69 6.76
N LEU A 56 -6.87 -1.19 5.55
CA LEU A 56 -7.02 0.24 5.31
C LEU A 56 -8.48 0.58 4.99
N PRO A 57 -8.99 1.73 5.46
CA PRO A 57 -10.36 2.13 5.20
C PRO A 57 -10.56 2.44 3.72
N ASN A 58 -11.68 2.00 3.16
CA ASN A 58 -12.08 2.40 1.82
C ASN A 58 -12.42 3.91 1.83
N PRO A 59 -11.83 4.73 0.94
CA PRO A 59 -12.08 6.17 0.93
C PRO A 59 -13.53 6.55 0.59
N GLU A 60 -14.26 5.70 -0.13
CA GLU A 60 -15.67 5.94 -0.47
C GLU A 60 -16.63 5.35 0.58
N GLU A 61 -16.22 4.28 1.26
CA GLU A 61 -16.98 3.64 2.33
C GLU A 61 -16.08 3.41 3.56
N PRO A 62 -15.93 4.39 4.47
CA PRO A 62 -15.02 4.28 5.62
C PRO A 62 -15.32 3.12 6.59
N GLY A 63 -16.54 2.55 6.51
CA GLY A 63 -16.93 1.35 7.26
C GLY A 63 -16.35 0.05 6.68
N GLU A 64 -15.94 0.05 5.41
CA GLU A 64 -15.31 -1.09 4.77
C GLU A 64 -13.79 -1.01 4.94
N ARG A 65 -13.21 -2.09 5.49
CA ARG A 65 -11.76 -2.26 5.62
C ARG A 65 -11.25 -3.25 4.60
N ILE A 66 -10.28 -2.81 3.81
CA ILE A 66 -9.67 -3.59 2.73
C ILE A 66 -8.29 -4.06 3.18
N PRO A 67 -8.04 -5.38 3.23
CA PRO A 67 -6.72 -5.90 3.54
C PRO A 67 -5.77 -5.65 2.37
N LEU A 68 -4.66 -4.98 2.65
CA LEU A 68 -3.55 -4.80 1.72
C LEU A 68 -2.36 -5.62 2.16
N LEU A 69 -1.83 -6.41 1.21
CA LEU A 69 -0.69 -7.29 1.43
C LEU A 69 0.62 -6.56 1.19
N PHE A 70 1.62 -6.89 2.00
CA PHE A 70 2.99 -6.48 1.79
C PHE A 70 3.68 -7.46 0.86
N LEU A 71 3.44 -7.27 -0.43
CA LEU A 71 4.12 -8.01 -1.48
C LEU A 71 5.64 -7.85 -1.28
N SER A 72 6.32 -9.00 -1.17
CA SER A 72 7.68 -9.08 -0.63
C SER A 72 8.68 -8.23 -1.42
N SER A 73 9.21 -7.18 -0.80
CA SER A 73 10.28 -6.33 -1.35
C SER A 73 11.39 -6.13 -0.31
N MET A 74 12.59 -5.74 -0.74
CA MET A 74 13.73 -5.48 0.16
C MET A 74 13.42 -4.47 1.28
N ARG A 75 12.42 -3.59 1.10
CA ARG A 75 12.02 -2.59 2.10
C ARG A 75 11.04 -3.13 3.15
N THR A 76 10.48 -4.32 2.94
CA THR A 76 9.50 -4.93 3.84
C THR A 76 10.11 -5.38 5.17
N PHE A 77 11.43 -5.62 5.25
CA PHE A 77 12.07 -6.16 6.46
C PHE A 77 11.95 -5.25 7.69
N TRP A 78 12.09 -3.93 7.52
CA TRP A 78 11.92 -2.97 8.63
C TRP A 78 10.50 -3.01 9.19
N TRP A 79 9.51 -3.09 8.28
CA TRP A 79 8.09 -3.22 8.59
C TRP A 79 7.77 -4.56 9.25
N MET A 80 8.31 -5.66 8.72
CA MET A 80 8.10 -7.02 9.22
C MET A 80 8.51 -7.19 10.69
N ARG A 81 9.60 -6.55 11.12
CA ARG A 81 10.05 -6.58 12.53
C ARG A 81 9.11 -5.84 13.49
N ARG A 82 8.26 -4.94 12.99
CA ARG A 82 7.43 -4.03 13.79
C ARG A 82 5.94 -4.30 13.68
N PHE A 83 5.49 -4.88 12.57
CA PHE A 83 4.13 -5.40 12.40
C PHE A 83 3.86 -6.47 13.44
N GLY A 84 4.76 -7.44 13.54
CA GLY A 84 4.90 -8.28 14.70
C GLY A 84 3.75 -9.24 15.01
N THR A 85 4.06 -10.44 15.48
CA THR A 85 3.05 -11.32 16.10
C THR A 85 2.70 -10.83 17.51
N ALA A 86 1.80 -11.53 18.22
CA ALA A 86 1.41 -11.23 19.61
C ALA A 86 2.61 -11.01 20.57
N ARG A 87 3.78 -11.57 20.25
CA ARG A 87 5.02 -11.46 21.05
C ARG A 87 5.86 -10.21 20.77
N THR A 88 5.43 -9.32 19.89
CA THR A 88 6.22 -8.14 19.50
C THR A 88 6.10 -7.05 20.55
N LYS A 89 7.25 -6.52 20.99
CA LYS A 89 7.33 -5.48 22.02
C LYS A 89 6.41 -4.30 21.67
N PRO A 90 5.64 -3.77 22.63
CA PRO A 90 4.71 -2.67 22.40
C PRO A 90 5.43 -1.41 21.87
N GLU A 91 6.67 -1.16 22.30
CA GLU A 91 7.53 -0.08 21.80
C GLU A 91 7.71 -0.11 20.27
N LEU A 92 7.93 -1.31 19.72
CA LEU A 92 8.13 -1.48 18.27
C LEU A 92 6.82 -1.29 17.49
N LYS A 93 5.67 -1.62 18.11
CA LYS A 93 4.34 -1.40 17.53
C LYS A 93 4.01 0.09 17.51
N ALA A 94 4.37 0.81 18.57
CA ALA A 94 4.22 2.25 18.69
C ALA A 94 5.08 3.03 17.69
N GLU A 95 6.21 2.50 17.24
CA GLU A 95 7.01 3.15 16.18
C GLU A 95 6.29 3.25 14.82
N ILE A 96 5.24 2.44 14.60
CA ILE A 96 4.43 2.50 13.37
C ILE A 96 3.24 3.46 13.55
N GLU A 97 2.78 3.69 14.78
CA GLU A 97 1.60 4.51 15.07
C GLU A 97 2.02 5.95 15.46
N PRO A 98 1.34 6.99 14.94
CA PRO A 98 0.31 6.95 13.91
C PRO A 98 0.88 6.60 12.54
N LEU A 99 0.09 5.86 11.77
CA LEU A 99 0.42 5.44 10.41
C LEU A 99 0.00 6.54 9.43
N TRP A 100 0.94 7.01 8.63
CA TRP A 100 0.65 7.90 7.51
C TRP A 100 0.19 7.05 6.33
N PHE A 101 -0.95 7.39 5.74
CA PHE A 101 -1.56 6.70 4.62
C PHE A 101 -1.91 7.69 3.52
N ALA A 102 -1.68 7.33 2.25
CA ALA A 102 -2.13 8.07 1.09
C ALA A 102 -2.40 7.09 -0.06
N GLY A 103 -3.60 7.10 -0.62
CA GLY A 103 -3.96 6.23 -1.74
C GLY A 103 -5.39 5.74 -1.69
N ASP A 104 -5.67 4.71 -2.47
CA ASP A 104 -6.91 3.95 -2.48
C ASP A 104 -6.57 2.46 -2.28
N PRO A 105 -6.95 1.84 -1.15
CA PRO A 105 -6.52 0.48 -0.83
C PRO A 105 -7.11 -0.59 -1.75
N ARG A 106 -8.10 -0.24 -2.57
CA ARG A 106 -8.61 -1.07 -3.67
C ARG A 106 -7.59 -1.29 -4.78
N PHE A 107 -6.63 -0.37 -4.92
CA PHE A 107 -5.70 -0.37 -6.03
C PHE A 107 -4.25 -0.18 -5.56
N VAL A 108 -3.95 0.96 -4.95
CA VAL A 108 -2.60 1.39 -4.59
C VAL A 108 -2.63 2.26 -3.35
N ALA A 109 -1.72 2.00 -2.42
CA ALA A 109 -1.54 2.80 -1.23
C ALA A 109 -0.07 3.05 -0.95
N VAL A 110 0.25 4.25 -0.45
CA VAL A 110 1.52 4.54 0.20
C VAL A 110 1.26 4.63 1.69
N ILE A 111 2.05 3.88 2.45
CA ILE A 111 2.10 4.01 3.90
C ILE A 111 3.46 4.52 4.35
N ALA A 112 3.50 5.19 5.48
CA ALA A 112 4.72 5.63 6.12
C ALA A 112 4.58 5.60 7.64
N ALA A 113 5.69 5.31 8.31
CA ALA A 113 5.77 5.41 9.76
C ALA A 113 6.24 6.82 10.14
N SER A 114 5.86 7.27 11.33
CA SER A 114 6.33 8.55 11.85
C SER A 114 7.85 8.52 12.09
N GLY A 115 8.55 9.59 11.73
CA GLY A 115 9.97 9.73 12.07
C GLY A 115 10.19 9.87 13.60
N ARG A 116 11.44 9.76 14.08
CA ARG A 116 11.83 9.93 15.50
C ARG A 116 11.29 11.19 16.21
N LYS A 117 10.84 12.21 15.47
CA LYS A 117 10.26 13.46 15.99
C LYS A 117 8.75 13.59 15.72
N GLY A 118 8.08 12.56 15.22
CA GLY A 118 6.63 12.53 14.91
C GLY A 118 6.16 13.41 13.73
N LYS A 119 6.93 14.43 13.35
CA LYS A 119 6.47 15.52 12.47
C LYS A 119 6.46 15.23 10.96
N ALA A 120 6.97 14.09 10.51
CA ALA A 120 7.06 13.80 9.07
C ALA A 120 6.98 12.30 8.78
N PRO A 121 6.31 11.91 7.67
CA PRO A 121 6.32 10.54 7.19
C PRO A 121 7.74 10.12 6.84
N LYS A 122 8.19 9.01 7.42
CA LYS A 122 9.44 8.34 7.09
C LYS A 122 9.15 6.88 6.74
N ARG A 123 10.15 6.20 6.16
CA ARG A 123 10.06 4.77 5.82
C ARG A 123 8.91 4.44 4.87
N LEU A 124 8.70 5.31 3.88
CA LEU A 124 7.71 5.15 2.81
C LEU A 124 7.73 3.73 2.24
N HIS A 125 6.54 3.14 2.17
CA HIS A 125 6.32 1.84 1.57
C HIS A 125 5.09 1.89 0.69
N LEU A 126 5.20 1.25 -0.45
CA LEU A 126 4.21 1.27 -1.50
C LEU A 126 3.56 -0.11 -1.51
N LEU A 127 2.25 -0.13 -1.30
CA LEU A 127 1.39 -1.29 -1.26
C LEU A 127 0.52 -1.29 -2.52
N TYR A 128 0.33 -2.46 -3.10
CA TYR A 128 -0.51 -2.66 -4.27
C TYR A 128 -1.39 -3.88 -4.05
N GLN A 129 -2.64 -3.80 -4.52
CA GLN A 129 -3.39 -5.02 -4.78
C GLN A 129 -2.74 -5.71 -5.98
N ARG A 130 -2.59 -7.04 -5.91
CA ARG A 130 -1.96 -7.82 -6.99
C ARG A 130 -2.69 -7.61 -8.32
N THR A 131 -4.02 -7.51 -8.27
CA THR A 131 -4.90 -7.24 -9.42
C THR A 131 -4.73 -5.83 -10.00
N ALA A 132 -4.15 -4.89 -9.24
CA ALA A 132 -3.86 -3.54 -9.69
C ALA A 132 -2.45 -3.37 -10.29
N THR A 133 -1.62 -4.42 -10.33
CA THR A 133 -0.23 -4.35 -10.84
C THR A 133 -0.10 -4.50 -12.36
N GLY A 134 -1.16 -4.95 -13.04
CA GLY A 134 -1.12 -5.24 -14.49
C GLY A 134 -0.23 -6.45 -14.84
N HIS A 135 0.00 -7.36 -13.89
CA HIS A 135 0.75 -8.59 -14.14
C HIS A 135 0.02 -9.46 -15.16
N ARG A 136 0.76 -10.00 -16.14
CA ARG A 136 0.19 -10.89 -17.17
C ARG A 136 -0.54 -12.06 -16.51
N GLY A 137 -1.83 -12.22 -16.81
CA GLY A 137 -2.69 -13.28 -16.27
C GLY A 137 -3.43 -12.93 -14.97
N VAL A 138 -3.32 -11.71 -14.46
CA VAL A 138 -4.13 -11.22 -13.33
C VAL A 138 -5.04 -10.10 -13.81
N GLU A 139 -6.33 -10.41 -13.94
CA GLU A 139 -7.33 -9.42 -14.33
C GLU A 139 -7.58 -8.41 -13.20
N PRO A 140 -7.85 -7.13 -13.53
CA PRO A 140 -8.27 -6.14 -12.55
C PRO A 140 -9.54 -6.56 -11.83
N THR A 141 -9.56 -6.42 -10.51
CA THR A 141 -10.78 -6.61 -9.73
C THR A 141 -11.70 -5.41 -9.93
N ASP A 142 -12.96 -5.68 -10.26
CA ASP A 142 -13.99 -4.65 -10.20
C ASP A 142 -14.39 -4.41 -8.75
N TRP A 143 -13.90 -3.30 -8.19
CA TRP A 143 -14.22 -2.86 -6.83
C TRP A 143 -15.45 -1.95 -6.77
N ASN A 144 -16.24 -1.87 -7.85
CA ASN A 144 -17.37 -0.94 -7.99
C ASN A 144 -16.97 0.52 -7.65
N ALA A 145 -15.73 0.87 -7.97
CA ALA A 145 -15.18 2.19 -7.64
C ALA A 145 -15.77 3.26 -8.57
N SER A 146 -16.00 4.45 -8.03
CA SER A 146 -16.49 5.55 -8.87
C SER A 146 -15.55 5.81 -10.06
N PRO A 147 -16.07 6.29 -11.21
CA PRO A 147 -15.22 6.63 -12.36
C PRO A 147 -14.09 7.61 -12.01
N ALA A 148 -14.34 8.53 -11.08
CA ALA A 148 -13.33 9.47 -10.58
C ALA A 148 -12.24 8.77 -9.74
N ALA A 149 -12.58 7.73 -8.97
CA ALA A 149 -11.60 6.92 -8.25
C ALA A 149 -10.75 6.08 -9.20
N LEU A 150 -11.36 5.47 -10.23
CA LEU A 150 -10.65 4.72 -11.27
C LEU A 150 -9.65 5.61 -12.03
N GLU A 151 -10.07 6.81 -12.42
CA GLU A 151 -9.19 7.78 -13.09
C GLU A 151 -8.00 8.22 -12.21
N ARG A 152 -8.24 8.51 -10.92
CA ARG A 152 -7.16 8.84 -9.99
C ARG A 152 -6.19 7.68 -9.79
N ALA A 153 -6.69 6.45 -9.74
CA ALA A 153 -5.88 5.25 -9.64
C ALA A 153 -5.02 5.04 -10.90
N ARG A 154 -5.58 5.22 -12.12
CA ARG A 154 -4.82 5.20 -13.39
C ARG A 154 -3.70 6.23 -13.41
N ARG A 155 -3.99 7.48 -13.03
CA ARG A 155 -2.98 8.55 -12.95
C ARG A 155 -1.85 8.22 -11.97
N SER A 156 -2.17 7.48 -10.93
CA SER A 156 -1.20 6.99 -9.94
C SER A 156 -0.42 5.75 -10.40
N GLY A 157 -0.76 5.20 -11.57
CA GLY A 157 -0.07 4.08 -12.20
C GLY A 157 -0.65 2.70 -11.85
N ALA A 158 -1.85 2.64 -11.26
CA ALA A 158 -2.56 1.38 -11.05
C ALA A 158 -3.22 0.90 -12.35
N HIS A 159 -3.19 -0.40 -12.58
CA HIS A 159 -3.92 -1.05 -13.65
C HIS A 159 -5.34 -1.34 -13.15
N VAL A 160 -6.33 -0.61 -13.64
CA VAL A 160 -7.72 -0.69 -13.19
C VAL A 160 -8.62 -1.05 -14.37
N PRO A 161 -9.82 -1.60 -14.13
CA PRO A 161 -10.76 -1.87 -15.21
C PRO A 161 -11.06 -0.61 -16.04
N ASP A 162 -11.30 -0.76 -17.34
CA ASP A 162 -11.84 0.28 -18.20
C ASP A 162 -13.32 0.52 -17.82
N ALA A 163 -13.54 1.28 -16.74
CA ALA A 163 -14.82 1.81 -16.27
C ALA A 163 -16.10 1.03 -16.71
N VAL A 164 -16.48 0.05 -15.88
CA VAL A 164 -17.83 -0.42 -15.51
C VAL A 164 -18.91 -0.40 -16.62
N ARG A 165 -19.34 -1.60 -17.02
CA ARG A 165 -20.70 -1.82 -17.56
C ARG A 165 -21.72 -1.32 -16.52
N PRO A 166 -22.64 -0.40 -16.87
CA PRO A 166 -23.66 0.04 -15.93
C PRO A 166 -24.47 -1.18 -15.48
N HIS A 167 -24.39 -1.52 -14.20
CA HIS A 167 -25.30 -2.50 -13.63
C HIS A 167 -26.64 -1.79 -13.47
N SER A 168 -27.59 -2.12 -14.33
CA SER A 168 -29.00 -1.77 -14.17
C SER A 168 -29.47 -2.32 -12.83
N HIS A 169 -29.82 -1.47 -11.88
CA HIS A 169 -30.62 -1.89 -10.72
C HIS A 169 -31.93 -2.50 -11.27
N PRO A 170 -32.28 -3.76 -10.96
CA PRO A 170 -33.63 -4.22 -11.19
C PRO A 170 -34.55 -3.55 -10.16
N HIS A 171 -35.65 -3.02 -10.67
CA HIS A 171 -36.79 -2.46 -9.92
C HIS A 171 -37.41 -3.47 -8.95
#